data_AF-A0A2R6AHS0-F1
#
_entry.id   AF-A0A2R6AHS0-F1
#
_cell.length_a   1.000
_cell.length_b   1.000
_cell.length_c   1.000
_cell.angle_alpha   90.00
_cell.angle_beta   90.00
_cell.angle_gamma   90.00
#
_symmetry.space_group_name_H-M   'P 1'
#
loop_
_entity.id
_entity.type
_entity.pdbx_description
1 polymer ?
#
loop_
_entity_poly.entity_id
_entity_poly.type
_entity_poly.pdbx_seq_one_letter_code
_entity_poly.pdbx_strand_id
1 'polypeptide(L)'
;MVDLPLFRVLRFVLVTRFSRPLLVFMLAFLVYGIVLGSFLKITSGLEYYFIGLIAFTSSISALVGGLAVLKSDLDYLLVLPLDRKELTLSLYLSQFLASSGFLVIFVAPYIKSYFAHYYLGYELSILFLVCVALLATSLTVVVHPLDIKQRALVALVIGVWFISPTLGFEVSPTALLKGYTLFGVSTLVPLTLVVTSLAVRELLHADIAVFRTLGRRASTSFGYQASFLNKSPIRAIYAHYLSLLELAGRVNVSGNVSYTSARVRLRYALAATTALSLIYLFFSLKARNDSVLFALTTGSSFLPLFVAQSGLSNERAWLAFVALKPSTYLRHFLLAKSVSTFALVFPFVVVNVLLYFLGFKNALNTALFFAFCIPWIVVPSIYLSARFNPVQVKDTSVNPSQFNLKQLVSAIPVYAVILLGVSSVISLYIALGVSVAVLVISAFLIFNERTLEALVYRLSEAGFV
;
A
#
# COMPACT_ATOMS: atom_id res chain seq x y z
N MET A 1 -25.52 -4.08 38.31
CA MET A 1 -24.57 -3.31 37.48
C MET A 1 -23.63 -4.30 36.83
N VAL A 2 -23.84 -4.60 35.55
CA VAL A 2 -23.03 -5.55 34.77
C VAL A 2 -22.07 -4.72 33.92
N ASP A 3 -21.05 -4.17 34.57
CA ASP A 3 -19.94 -3.53 33.87
C ASP A 3 -18.96 -4.64 33.45
N LEU A 4 -18.96 -5.00 32.16
CA LEU A 4 -17.88 -5.64 31.38
C LEU A 4 -18.24 -5.98 29.90
N PRO A 5 -19.17 -5.32 29.17
CA PRO A 5 -19.41 -5.65 27.76
C PRO A 5 -18.32 -5.11 26.80
N LEU A 6 -17.80 -3.88 26.99
CA LEU A 6 -16.76 -3.27 26.13
C LEU A 6 -15.53 -4.16 25.89
N PHE A 7 -14.92 -4.71 26.94
CA PHE A 7 -13.69 -5.50 26.81
C PHE A 7 -13.93 -6.81 26.04
N ARG A 8 -15.11 -7.42 26.19
CA ARG A 8 -15.47 -8.63 25.45
C ARG A 8 -15.67 -8.32 23.98
N VAL A 9 -16.36 -7.23 23.64
CA VAL A 9 -16.57 -6.80 22.25
C VAL A 9 -15.23 -6.46 21.60
N LEU A 10 -14.39 -5.67 22.28
CA LEU A 10 -13.05 -5.32 21.79
C LEU A 10 -12.20 -6.57 21.56
N ARG A 11 -12.13 -7.47 22.55
CA ARG A 11 -11.37 -8.72 22.44
C ARG A 11 -11.89 -9.58 21.30
N PHE A 12 -13.20 -9.69 21.14
CA PHE A 12 -13.82 -10.43 20.04
C PHE A 12 -13.37 -9.86 18.70
N VAL A 13 -13.55 -8.55 18.48
CA VAL A 13 -13.17 -7.85 17.25
C VAL A 13 -11.68 -8.00 16.93
N LEU A 14 -10.80 -7.87 17.93
CA LEU A 14 -9.35 -8.00 17.69
C LEU A 14 -8.93 -9.43 17.36
N VAL A 15 -9.47 -10.43 18.06
CA VAL A 15 -9.12 -11.84 17.83
C VAL A 15 -9.68 -12.36 16.50
N THR A 16 -10.84 -11.86 16.06
CA THR A 16 -11.43 -12.26 14.78
C THR A 16 -10.82 -11.52 13.60
N ARG A 17 -10.21 -10.34 13.79
CA ARG A 17 -9.63 -9.55 12.69
C ARG A 17 -8.12 -9.72 12.52
N PHE A 18 -7.38 -9.97 13.59
CA PHE A 18 -5.93 -10.08 13.54
C PHE A 18 -5.47 -11.47 13.96
N SER A 19 -4.55 -12.06 13.20
CA SER A 19 -3.94 -13.31 13.62
C SER A 19 -3.06 -13.07 14.85
N ARG A 20 -3.10 -13.99 15.83
CA ARG A 20 -2.25 -13.91 17.03
C ARG A 20 -0.77 -13.70 16.69
N PRO A 21 -0.19 -14.40 15.68
CA PRO A 21 1.21 -14.16 15.28
C PRO A 21 1.47 -12.72 14.81
N LEU A 22 0.51 -12.08 14.14
CA LEU A 22 0.65 -10.70 13.70
C LEU A 22 0.70 -9.73 14.88
N LEU A 23 -0.20 -9.88 15.86
CA LEU A 23 -0.23 -9.04 17.05
C LEU A 23 1.06 -9.18 17.87
N VAL A 24 1.54 -10.42 18.06
CA VAL A 24 2.81 -10.69 18.74
C VAL A 24 3.98 -10.07 17.97
N PHE A 25 4.00 -10.21 16.64
CA PHE A 25 5.03 -9.60 15.80
C PHE A 25 5.03 -8.06 15.91
N MET A 26 3.86 -7.42 15.82
CA MET A 26 3.73 -5.97 15.96
C MET A 26 4.24 -5.48 17.31
N LEU A 27 3.89 -6.18 18.40
CA LEU A 27 4.34 -5.85 19.75
C LEU A 27 5.85 -6.06 19.90
N ALA A 28 6.39 -7.19 19.43
CA ALA A 28 7.82 -7.48 19.48
C ALA A 28 8.63 -6.45 18.67
N PHE A 29 8.15 -6.06 17.49
CA PHE A 29 8.82 -5.06 16.65
C PHE A 29 8.74 -3.66 17.27
N LEU A 30 7.63 -3.30 17.91
CA LEU A 30 7.51 -2.04 18.65
C LEU A 30 8.49 -1.99 19.83
N VAL A 31 8.56 -3.04 20.64
CA VAL A 31 9.53 -3.15 21.75
C VAL A 31 10.95 -3.09 21.24
N TYR A 32 11.29 -3.88 20.22
CA TYR A 32 12.59 -3.86 19.58
C TYR A 32 12.95 -2.46 19.06
N GLY A 33 12.01 -1.80 18.39
CA GLY A 33 12.17 -0.45 17.89
C GLY A 33 12.45 0.54 19.02
N ILE A 34 11.65 0.55 20.09
CA ILE A 34 11.87 1.44 21.25
C ILE A 34 13.26 1.22 21.87
N VAL A 35 13.67 -0.03 22.04
CA VAL A 35 15.00 -0.37 22.58
C VAL A 35 16.08 0.18 21.65
N LEU A 36 16.01 -0.13 20.35
CA LEU A 36 17.00 0.32 19.36
C LEU A 36 17.06 1.84 19.22
N GLY A 37 15.91 2.50 19.20
CA GLY A 37 15.77 3.95 19.12
C GLY A 37 16.30 4.70 20.34
N SER A 38 16.39 4.04 21.51
CA SER A 38 17.03 4.62 22.69
C SER A 38 18.55 4.66 22.61
N PHE A 39 19.15 3.80 21.77
CA PHE A 39 20.60 3.76 21.52
C PHE A 39 21.05 4.59 20.32
N LEU A 40 20.14 4.92 19.40
CA LEU A 40 20.47 5.68 18.19
C LEU A 40 20.40 7.19 18.40
N LYS A 41 21.52 7.87 18.12
CA LYS A 41 21.55 9.32 17.93
C LYS A 41 21.16 9.64 16.49
N ILE A 42 20.07 10.37 16.32
CA ILE A 42 19.59 10.75 14.99
C ILE A 42 20.46 11.86 14.42
N THR A 43 20.97 11.65 13.21
CA THR A 43 21.71 12.64 12.43
C THR A 43 20.78 13.54 11.62
N SER A 44 21.28 14.74 11.27
CA SER A 44 20.59 15.69 10.39
C SER A 44 20.22 15.03 9.05
N GLY A 45 18.94 15.10 8.65
CA GLY A 45 18.43 14.58 7.37
C GLY A 45 17.32 13.53 7.48
N LEU A 46 17.21 12.84 8.63
CA LEU A 46 16.11 11.87 8.87
C LEU A 46 14.73 12.52 8.99
N GLU A 47 14.67 13.84 9.24
CA GLU A 47 13.44 14.63 9.20
C GLU A 47 12.68 14.50 7.87
N TYR A 48 13.38 14.52 6.73
CA TYR A 48 12.77 14.37 5.42
C TYR A 48 12.18 12.98 5.22
N TYR A 49 12.81 11.96 5.80
CA TYR A 49 12.29 10.60 5.80
C TYR A 49 10.99 10.49 6.62
N PHE A 50 10.95 11.05 7.84
CA PHE A 50 9.74 11.04 8.66
C PHE A 50 8.59 11.84 8.04
N ILE A 51 8.89 13.03 7.52
CA ILE A 51 7.90 13.85 6.80
C ILE A 51 7.37 13.08 5.59
N GLY A 52 8.26 12.48 4.78
CA GLY A 52 7.89 11.67 3.62
C GLY A 52 7.04 10.45 4.01
N LEU A 53 7.40 9.72 5.06
CA LEU A 53 6.68 8.54 5.53
C LEU A 53 5.30 8.91 6.08
N ILE A 54 5.18 9.98 6.87
CA ILE A 54 3.90 10.44 7.42
C ILE A 54 3.00 11.00 6.31
N ALA A 55 3.56 11.76 5.36
CA ALA A 55 2.84 12.25 4.20
C ALA A 55 2.34 11.09 3.33
N PHE A 56 3.20 10.12 3.03
CA PHE A 56 2.86 8.93 2.24
C PHE A 56 1.77 8.10 2.90
N THR A 57 1.94 7.75 4.18
CA THR A 57 0.96 6.95 4.92
C THR A 57 -0.38 7.66 5.03
N SER A 58 -0.40 8.96 5.36
CA SER A 58 -1.64 9.75 5.45
C SER A 58 -2.33 9.94 4.10
N SER A 59 -1.55 10.11 3.03
CA SER A 59 -2.08 10.19 1.65
C SER A 59 -2.67 8.86 1.21
N ILE A 60 -2.01 7.74 1.51
CA ILE A 60 -2.56 6.40 1.25
C ILE A 60 -3.81 6.17 2.08
N SER A 61 -3.82 6.51 3.37
CA SER A 61 -5.02 6.45 4.21
C SER A 61 -6.21 7.18 3.58
N ALA A 62 -5.97 8.39 3.06
CA ALA A 62 -6.98 9.19 2.39
C ALA A 62 -7.42 8.61 1.03
N LEU A 63 -6.48 8.14 0.21
CA LEU A 63 -6.73 7.61 -1.12
C LEU A 63 -7.53 6.31 -1.07
N VAL A 64 -7.10 5.43 -0.17
CA VAL A 64 -7.69 4.11 0.02
C VAL A 64 -9.07 4.30 0.63
N GLY A 65 -9.14 4.96 1.79
CA GLY A 65 -10.36 5.05 2.59
C GLY A 65 -10.88 3.67 3.00
N GLY A 66 -11.75 3.57 3.99
CA GLY A 66 -12.26 2.26 4.39
C GLY A 66 -12.59 2.14 5.85
N LEU A 67 -13.43 1.15 6.12
CA LEU A 67 -13.69 0.63 7.44
C LEU A 67 -13.09 -0.78 7.53
N ALA A 68 -12.50 -1.09 8.69
CA ALA A 68 -11.93 -2.39 9.00
C ALA A 68 -13.01 -3.43 9.30
N VAL A 69 -14.09 -3.46 8.51
CA VAL A 69 -15.27 -4.31 8.72
C VAL A 69 -15.17 -5.51 7.78
N LEU A 70 -15.19 -6.71 8.36
CA LEU A 70 -15.21 -7.98 7.61
C LEU A 70 -16.61 -8.29 7.10
N LYS A 71 -16.72 -9.22 6.14
CA LYS A 71 -18.01 -9.71 5.67
C LYS A 71 -18.84 -10.33 6.80
N SER A 72 -18.19 -11.12 7.66
CA SER A 72 -18.82 -11.67 8.87
C SER A 72 -19.34 -10.59 9.82
N ASP A 73 -18.74 -9.40 9.84
CA ASP A 73 -19.19 -8.32 10.70
C ASP A 73 -20.48 -7.69 10.17
N LEU A 74 -20.62 -7.61 8.85
CA LEU A 74 -21.87 -7.17 8.21
C LEU A 74 -23.01 -8.15 8.48
N ASP A 75 -22.72 -9.45 8.35
CA ASP A 75 -23.73 -10.49 8.46
C ASP A 75 -24.16 -10.73 9.91
N TYR A 76 -23.26 -10.52 10.88
CA TYR A 76 -23.50 -10.84 12.29
C TYR A 76 -23.27 -9.65 13.23
N LEU A 77 -22.07 -9.05 13.25
CA LEU A 77 -21.69 -8.07 14.28
C LEU A 77 -22.54 -6.80 14.27
N LEU A 78 -22.85 -6.26 13.08
CA LEU A 78 -23.62 -5.04 12.92
C LEU A 78 -25.13 -5.23 13.12
N VAL A 79 -25.60 -6.49 13.10
CA VAL A 79 -27.00 -6.87 13.31
C VAL A 79 -27.29 -7.17 14.78
N LEU A 80 -26.26 -7.50 15.56
CA LEU A 80 -26.42 -7.75 17.00
C LEU A 80 -26.89 -6.49 17.75
N PRO A 81 -27.76 -6.64 18.76
CA PRO A 81 -28.24 -5.54 19.59
C PRO A 81 -27.17 -5.13 20.63
N LEU A 82 -26.04 -4.60 20.14
CA LEU A 82 -24.94 -4.09 20.95
C LEU A 82 -25.03 -2.57 21.10
N ASP A 83 -24.50 -2.06 22.21
CA ASP A 83 -24.37 -0.62 22.42
C ASP A 83 -23.48 0.02 21.34
N ARG A 84 -24.04 1.02 20.64
CA ARG A 84 -23.37 1.69 19.51
C ARG A 84 -22.04 2.32 19.91
N LYS A 85 -21.92 2.81 21.14
CA LYS A 85 -20.68 3.42 21.67
C LYS A 85 -19.56 2.39 21.80
N GLU A 86 -19.88 1.20 22.33
CA GLU A 86 -18.90 0.13 22.51
C GLU A 86 -18.44 -0.44 21.17
N LEU A 87 -19.40 -0.65 20.26
CA LEU A 87 -19.12 -1.06 18.90
C LEU A 87 -18.22 -0.03 18.20
N THR A 88 -18.56 1.26 18.27
CA THR A 88 -17.77 2.34 17.66
C THR A 88 -16.33 2.35 18.15
N LEU A 89 -16.12 2.25 19.46
CA LEU A 89 -14.78 2.21 20.05
C LEU A 89 -14.00 0.99 19.57
N SER A 90 -14.64 -0.19 19.54
CA SER A 90 -13.99 -1.42 19.07
C SER A 90 -13.62 -1.36 17.58
N LEU A 91 -14.48 -0.79 16.74
CA LEU A 91 -14.22 -0.58 15.32
C LEU A 91 -13.09 0.43 15.11
N TYR A 92 -13.08 1.52 15.88
CA TYR A 92 -12.05 2.55 15.81
C TYR A 92 -10.67 2.01 16.23
N LEU A 93 -10.59 1.26 17.33
CA LEU A 93 -9.32 0.63 17.76
C LEU A 93 -8.83 -0.42 16.76
N SER A 94 -9.73 -1.19 16.17
CA SER A 94 -9.38 -2.10 15.08
C SER A 94 -8.88 -1.34 13.85
N GLN A 95 -9.51 -0.22 13.50
CA GLN A 95 -9.06 0.64 12.41
C GLN A 95 -7.67 1.18 12.69
N PHE A 96 -7.41 1.64 13.92
CA PHE A 96 -6.12 2.16 14.35
C PHE A 96 -5.01 1.12 14.17
N LEU A 97 -5.19 -0.10 14.70
CA LEU A 97 -4.19 -1.17 14.57
C LEU A 97 -3.92 -1.54 13.11
N ALA A 98 -4.97 -1.61 12.29
CA ALA A 98 -4.83 -1.97 10.89
C ALA A 98 -4.31 -0.83 10.00
N SER A 99 -4.36 0.43 10.49
CA SER A 99 -3.94 1.61 9.73
C SER A 99 -2.68 2.26 10.25
N SER A 100 -2.80 3.10 11.27
CA SER A 100 -1.71 3.84 11.87
C SER A 100 -0.84 3.01 12.79
N GLY A 101 -1.25 1.79 13.18
CA GLY A 101 -0.45 0.87 13.99
C GLY A 101 0.94 0.62 13.37
N PHE A 102 1.00 0.43 12.05
CA PHE A 102 2.28 0.32 11.35
C PHE A 102 3.08 1.63 11.37
N LEU A 103 2.44 2.79 11.16
CA LEU A 103 3.12 4.09 11.25
C LEU A 103 3.76 4.27 12.64
N VAL A 104 3.02 3.97 13.70
CA VAL A 104 3.51 4.03 15.09
C VAL A 104 4.73 3.13 15.26
N ILE A 105 4.68 1.89 14.76
CA ILE A 105 5.79 0.94 14.85
C ILE A 105 7.06 1.48 14.15
N PHE A 106 6.94 2.16 13.01
CA PHE A 106 8.09 2.68 12.27
C PHE A 106 8.58 4.05 12.75
N VAL A 107 7.73 4.87 13.37
CA VAL A 107 8.07 6.26 13.77
C VAL A 107 8.38 6.38 15.27
N ALA A 108 7.62 5.71 16.13
CA ALA A 108 7.76 5.82 17.60
C ALA A 108 9.18 5.52 18.13
N PRO A 109 9.92 4.52 17.60
CA PRO A 109 11.31 4.27 18.00
C PRO A 109 12.21 5.50 17.93
N TYR A 110 12.05 6.29 16.86
CA TYR A 110 13.02 7.32 16.49
C TYR A 110 12.57 8.72 16.94
N ILE A 111 11.26 8.92 17.14
CA ILE A 111 10.72 10.25 17.40
C ILE A 111 11.26 10.86 18.71
N LYS A 112 11.51 10.03 19.73
CA LYS A 112 12.07 10.49 21.00
C LYS A 112 13.47 11.10 20.85
N SER A 113 14.35 10.41 20.11
CA SER A 113 15.71 10.88 19.83
C SER A 113 15.70 12.18 19.02
N TYR A 114 14.72 12.31 18.12
CA TYR A 114 14.55 13.53 17.31
C TYR A 114 14.18 14.75 18.14
N PHE A 115 13.23 14.61 19.07
CA PHE A 115 12.76 15.71 19.90
C PHE A 115 13.65 15.98 21.13
N ALA A 116 14.70 15.20 21.37
CA ALA A 116 15.53 15.30 22.57
C ALA A 116 16.20 16.68 22.78
N HIS A 117 16.32 17.49 21.73
CA HIS A 117 16.90 18.84 21.78
C HIS A 117 15.92 19.94 22.23
N TYR A 118 14.62 19.64 22.32
CA TYR A 118 13.61 20.59 22.77
C TYR A 118 13.35 20.43 24.28
N TYR A 119 13.13 21.55 24.98
CA TYR A 119 12.87 21.57 26.43
C TYR A 119 11.63 20.72 26.84
N LEU A 120 10.57 20.73 26.02
CA LEU A 120 9.38 19.87 26.16
C LEU A 120 9.39 18.67 25.19
N GLY A 121 10.58 18.27 24.74
CA GLY A 121 10.75 17.34 23.63
C GLY A 121 10.05 15.99 23.81
N TYR A 122 10.08 15.45 25.03
CA TYR A 122 9.47 14.16 25.32
C TYR A 122 7.94 14.19 25.18
N GLU A 123 7.29 15.17 25.81
CA GLU A 123 5.83 15.34 25.79
C GLU A 123 5.33 15.66 24.38
N LEU A 124 6.04 16.55 23.67
CA LEU A 124 5.74 16.90 22.28
C LEU A 124 5.85 15.69 21.34
N SER A 125 6.84 14.81 21.57
CA SER A 125 7.03 13.61 20.75
C SER A 125 5.87 12.62 20.90
N ILE A 126 5.35 12.44 22.12
CA ILE A 126 4.20 11.57 22.40
C ILE A 126 2.93 12.18 21.80
N LEU A 127 2.69 13.47 22.06
CA LEU A 127 1.54 14.19 21.53
C LEU A 127 1.50 14.10 20.01
N PHE A 128 2.62 14.38 19.35
CA PHE A 128 2.74 14.33 17.90
C PHE A 128 2.42 12.93 17.36
N LEU A 129 3.03 11.89 17.92
CA LEU A 129 2.82 10.52 17.49
C LEU A 129 1.35 10.10 17.61
N VAL A 130 0.73 10.40 18.76
CA VAL A 130 -0.68 10.09 19.03
C VAL A 130 -1.58 10.85 18.05
N CYS A 131 -1.37 12.15 17.88
CA CYS A 131 -2.20 12.97 17.00
C CYS A 131 -2.07 12.58 15.53
N VAL A 132 -0.86 12.29 15.05
CA VAL A 132 -0.64 11.82 13.67
C VAL A 132 -1.28 10.45 13.45
N ALA A 133 -1.14 9.53 14.42
CA ALA A 133 -1.73 8.20 14.30
C ALA A 133 -3.27 8.24 14.30
N LEU A 134 -3.87 9.04 15.19
CA LEU A 134 -5.31 9.26 15.22
C LEU A 134 -5.81 9.97 13.96
N LEU A 135 -5.08 10.97 13.45
CA LEU A 135 -5.42 11.67 12.22
C LEU A 135 -5.39 10.72 11.02
N ALA A 136 -4.32 9.94 10.86
CA ALA A 136 -4.20 8.97 9.78
C ALA A 136 -5.31 7.90 9.84
N THR A 137 -5.67 7.43 11.03
CA THR A 137 -6.80 6.50 11.25
C THR A 137 -8.13 7.15 10.90
N SER A 138 -8.37 8.37 11.37
CA SER A 138 -9.64 9.05 11.18
C SER A 138 -9.89 9.45 9.73
N LEU A 139 -8.82 9.80 9.00
CA LEU A 139 -8.88 10.08 7.57
C LEU A 139 -9.44 8.91 6.77
N THR A 140 -9.07 7.66 7.09
CA THR A 140 -9.59 6.49 6.35
C THR A 140 -11.10 6.35 6.48
N VAL A 141 -11.61 6.64 7.67
CA VAL A 141 -13.03 6.55 8.02
C VAL A 141 -13.81 7.67 7.34
N VAL A 142 -13.36 8.92 7.47
CA VAL A 142 -14.07 10.10 6.97
C VAL A 142 -14.17 10.14 5.44
N VAL A 143 -13.15 9.65 4.73
CA VAL A 143 -13.13 9.64 3.26
C VAL A 143 -13.78 8.39 2.65
N HIS A 144 -14.10 7.39 3.46
CA HIS A 144 -14.74 6.14 3.00
C HIS A 144 -15.98 6.36 2.10
N PRO A 145 -16.92 7.26 2.42
CA PRO A 145 -18.11 7.48 1.59
C PRO A 145 -17.83 8.22 0.27
N LEU A 146 -16.66 8.85 0.11
CA LEU A 146 -16.32 9.63 -1.07
C LEU A 146 -16.01 8.73 -2.27
N ASP A 147 -16.15 9.26 -3.48
CA ASP A 147 -15.73 8.56 -4.70
C ASP A 147 -14.21 8.55 -4.85
N ILE A 148 -13.65 7.61 -5.63
CA ILE A 148 -12.20 7.48 -5.80
C ILE A 148 -11.53 8.77 -6.32
N LYS A 149 -12.24 9.56 -7.15
CA LYS A 149 -11.75 10.86 -7.64
C LYS A 149 -11.60 11.88 -6.51
N GLN A 150 -12.59 11.93 -5.62
CA GLN A 150 -12.59 12.83 -4.47
C GLN A 150 -11.53 12.38 -3.44
N ARG A 151 -11.41 11.07 -3.20
CA ARG A 151 -10.34 10.52 -2.35
C ARG A 151 -8.96 10.85 -2.89
N ALA A 152 -8.76 10.72 -4.20
CA ALA A 152 -7.50 11.10 -4.84
C ALA A 152 -7.17 12.58 -4.67
N LEU A 153 -8.17 13.47 -4.78
CA LEU A 153 -8.00 14.90 -4.52
C LEU A 153 -7.60 15.14 -3.05
N VAL A 154 -8.32 14.55 -2.09
CA VAL A 154 -8.02 14.69 -0.65
C VAL A 154 -6.63 14.16 -0.33
N ALA A 155 -6.25 13.00 -0.87
CA ALA A 155 -4.92 12.42 -0.71
C ALA A 155 -3.82 13.33 -1.26
N LEU A 156 -4.04 13.95 -2.43
CA LEU A 156 -3.08 14.89 -3.02
C LEU A 156 -2.93 16.13 -2.14
N VAL A 157 -4.03 16.73 -1.69
CA VAL A 157 -4.01 17.91 -0.82
C VAL A 157 -3.30 17.62 0.49
N ILE A 158 -3.60 16.49 1.15
CA ILE A 158 -2.95 16.08 2.40
C ILE A 158 -1.46 15.82 2.18
N GLY A 159 -1.10 15.09 1.12
CA GLY A 159 0.30 14.81 0.81
C GLY A 159 1.12 16.08 0.56
N VAL A 160 0.60 17.00 -0.26
CA VAL A 160 1.24 18.30 -0.51
C VAL A 160 1.34 19.11 0.77
N TRP A 161 0.28 19.16 1.57
CA TRP A 161 0.28 19.92 2.82
C TRP A 161 1.27 19.36 3.83
N PHE A 162 1.40 18.05 3.94
CA PHE A 162 2.36 17.40 4.84
C PHE A 162 3.80 17.51 4.34
N ILE A 163 4.04 17.65 3.05
CA ILE A 163 5.39 17.88 2.51
C ILE A 163 5.79 19.36 2.56
N SER A 164 4.81 20.28 2.59
CA SER A 164 5.03 21.73 2.48
C SER A 164 6.06 22.35 3.44
N PRO A 165 6.32 21.84 4.68
CA PRO A 165 7.40 22.37 5.53
C PRO A 165 8.79 22.23 4.91
N THR A 166 8.99 21.25 4.04
CA THR A 166 10.26 21.09 3.31
C THR A 166 10.49 22.21 2.29
N LEU A 167 9.43 22.92 1.90
CA LEU A 167 9.45 24.08 1.00
C LEU A 167 9.46 25.41 1.76
N GLY A 168 9.57 25.38 3.09
CA GLY A 168 9.54 26.58 3.94
C GLY A 168 8.15 27.02 4.40
N PHE A 169 7.10 26.21 4.18
CA PHE A 169 5.76 26.54 4.67
C PHE A 169 5.56 26.08 6.12
N GLU A 170 5.37 27.03 7.03
CA GLU A 170 5.36 26.76 8.48
C GLU A 170 4.04 26.17 8.98
N VAL A 171 2.93 26.39 8.27
CA VAL A 171 1.58 26.00 8.70
C VAL A 171 1.23 24.61 8.20
N SER A 172 1.77 23.56 8.83
CA SER A 172 1.48 22.17 8.44
C SER A 172 1.54 21.19 9.62
N PRO A 173 0.76 20.10 9.61
CA PRO A 173 0.79 19.09 10.67
C PRO A 173 2.17 18.46 10.90
N THR A 174 3.05 18.43 9.89
CA THR A 174 4.41 17.92 9.99
C THR A 174 5.46 19.00 10.26
N ALA A 175 5.07 20.28 10.36
CA ALA A 175 6.00 21.40 10.59
C ALA A 175 6.74 21.29 11.92
N LEU A 176 6.17 20.56 12.89
CA LEU A 176 6.83 20.19 14.15
C LEU A 176 8.18 19.49 13.91
N LEU A 177 8.27 18.67 12.85
CA LEU A 177 9.50 17.98 12.46
C LEU A 177 10.54 18.92 11.83
N LYS A 178 10.18 20.15 11.45
CA LYS A 178 11.12 21.17 10.96
C LYS A 178 11.51 22.19 12.03
N GLY A 179 11.03 22.03 13.26
CA GLY A 179 11.29 22.92 14.38
C GLY A 179 10.29 24.06 14.55
N TYR A 180 9.27 24.15 13.70
CA TYR A 180 8.15 25.07 13.86
C TYR A 180 7.14 24.51 14.87
N THR A 181 7.50 24.49 16.15
CA THR A 181 6.74 23.79 17.20
C THR A 181 5.32 24.34 17.38
N LEU A 182 5.18 25.67 17.52
CA LEU A 182 3.87 26.32 17.70
C LEU A 182 2.94 26.12 16.51
N PHE A 183 3.43 26.33 15.29
CA PHE A 183 2.64 26.15 14.06
C PHE A 183 2.29 24.68 13.80
N GLY A 184 3.22 23.76 14.08
CA GLY A 184 2.97 22.32 13.98
C GLY A 184 1.89 21.84 14.95
N VAL A 185 1.97 22.22 16.23
CA VAL A 185 0.96 21.81 17.24
C VAL A 185 -0.40 22.45 16.96
N SER A 186 -0.43 23.75 16.65
CA SER A 186 -1.68 24.48 16.38
C SER A 186 -2.40 24.02 15.11
N THR A 187 -1.71 23.40 14.16
CA THR A 187 -2.35 22.78 13.00
C THR A 187 -2.73 21.32 13.26
N LEU A 188 -1.82 20.52 13.85
CA LEU A 188 -2.03 19.09 14.05
C LEU A 188 -3.15 18.81 15.05
N VAL A 189 -3.14 19.42 16.24
CA VAL A 189 -4.09 19.09 17.31
C VAL A 189 -5.53 19.41 16.93
N PRO A 190 -5.87 20.62 16.44
CA PRO A 190 -7.24 20.93 16.03
C PRO A 190 -7.71 20.07 14.85
N LEU A 191 -6.83 19.83 13.88
CA LEU A 191 -7.14 18.98 12.73
C LEU A 191 -7.45 17.55 13.20
N THR A 192 -6.63 16.98 14.08
CA THR A 192 -6.88 15.65 14.66
C THR A 192 -8.22 15.62 15.39
N LEU A 193 -8.53 16.61 16.24
CA LEU A 193 -9.79 16.66 16.98
C LEU A 193 -11.01 16.70 16.04
N VAL A 194 -10.98 17.59 15.03
CA VAL A 194 -12.06 17.72 14.05
C VAL A 194 -12.23 16.41 13.28
N VAL A 195 -11.18 15.87 12.68
CA VAL A 195 -11.27 14.67 11.84
C VAL A 195 -11.65 13.44 12.68
N THR A 196 -11.15 13.33 13.91
CA THR A 196 -11.53 12.23 14.82
C THR A 196 -12.99 12.32 15.23
N SER A 197 -13.51 13.52 15.53
CA SER A 197 -14.92 13.70 15.86
C SER A 197 -15.84 13.29 14.69
N LEU A 198 -15.45 13.61 13.46
CA LEU A 198 -16.15 13.18 12.25
C LEU A 198 -16.08 11.67 12.06
N ALA A 199 -14.91 11.06 12.30
CA ALA A 199 -14.73 9.61 12.20
C ALA A 199 -15.61 8.85 13.20
N VAL A 200 -15.69 9.32 14.46
CA VAL A 200 -16.57 8.74 15.47
C VAL A 200 -18.04 8.84 15.05
N ARG A 201 -18.46 9.98 14.48
CA ARG A 201 -19.83 10.16 13.97
C ARG A 201 -20.18 9.19 12.84
N GLU A 202 -19.25 8.99 11.90
CA GLU A 202 -19.42 8.03 10.81
C GLU A 202 -19.47 6.58 11.33
N LEU A 203 -18.62 6.22 12.29
CA LEU A 203 -18.61 4.87 12.88
C LEU A 203 -19.84 4.56 13.73
N LEU A 204 -20.43 5.55 14.39
CA LEU A 204 -21.71 5.38 15.10
C LEU A 204 -22.85 4.93 14.16
N HIS A 205 -22.75 5.27 12.87
CA HIS A 205 -23.70 4.93 11.82
C HIS A 205 -23.07 3.97 10.78
N ALA A 206 -22.14 3.12 11.23
CA ALA A 206 -21.37 2.25 10.35
C ALA A 206 -22.24 1.29 9.53
N ASP A 207 -23.37 0.84 10.07
CA ASP A 207 -24.36 0.03 9.36
C ASP A 207 -24.85 0.75 8.09
N ILE A 208 -25.40 1.95 8.24
CA ILE A 208 -25.90 2.76 7.12
C ILE A 208 -24.76 3.12 6.17
N ALA A 209 -23.59 3.49 6.71
CA ALA A 209 -22.43 3.87 5.91
C ALA A 209 -21.96 2.72 5.00
N VAL A 210 -21.86 1.49 5.53
CA VAL A 210 -21.44 0.33 4.73
C VAL A 210 -22.51 -0.06 3.72
N PHE A 211 -23.79 -0.17 4.10
CA PHE A 211 -24.87 -0.54 3.18
C PHE A 211 -25.04 0.48 2.03
N ARG A 212 -24.91 1.79 2.31
CA ARG A 212 -24.93 2.83 1.28
C ARG A 212 -23.81 2.65 0.26
N THR A 213 -22.59 2.33 0.72
CA THR A 213 -21.46 2.11 -0.20
C THR A 213 -21.59 0.83 -1.03
N LEU A 214 -22.17 -0.23 -0.46
CA LEU A 214 -22.47 -1.48 -1.18
C LEU A 214 -23.49 -1.23 -2.31
N GLY A 215 -24.59 -0.54 -2.02
CA GLY A 215 -25.61 -0.22 -3.02
C GLY A 215 -25.07 0.64 -4.17
N ARG A 216 -24.19 1.60 -3.88
CA ARG A 216 -23.57 2.45 -4.90
C ARG A 216 -22.61 1.67 -5.81
N ARG A 217 -21.83 0.73 -5.27
CA ARG A 217 -20.87 -0.09 -6.05
C ARG A 217 -21.56 -1.15 -6.92
N ALA A 218 -22.67 -1.73 -6.46
CA ALA A 218 -23.45 -2.71 -7.22
C ALA A 218 -24.05 -2.12 -8.53
N SER A 219 -24.22 -0.80 -8.61
CA SER A 219 -24.79 -0.10 -9.77
C SER A 219 -23.80 0.21 -10.90
N THR A 220 -22.54 -0.22 -10.81
CA THR A 220 -21.53 0.14 -11.82
C THR A 220 -21.67 -0.69 -13.10
N SER A 221 -22.04 -0.03 -14.20
CA SER A 221 -22.13 -0.63 -15.53
C SER A 221 -20.77 -1.15 -16.00
N PHE A 222 -20.73 -2.39 -16.52
CA PHE A 222 -19.52 -2.95 -17.15
C PHE A 222 -19.13 -2.10 -18.37
N GLY A 223 -18.10 -1.27 -18.23
CA GLY A 223 -17.81 -0.18 -19.16
C GLY A 223 -17.32 -0.58 -20.56
N TYR A 224 -17.05 -1.87 -20.83
CA TYR A 224 -16.69 -2.37 -22.17
C TYR A 224 -16.56 -3.91 -22.19
N GLN A 225 -17.16 -4.59 -23.16
CA GLN A 225 -16.95 -6.03 -23.40
C GLN A 225 -15.74 -6.22 -24.33
N ALA A 226 -14.68 -6.85 -23.84
CA ALA A 226 -13.55 -7.23 -24.68
C ALA A 226 -13.90 -8.51 -25.45
N SER A 227 -13.74 -8.48 -26.77
CA SER A 227 -13.86 -9.68 -27.61
C SER A 227 -12.48 -10.28 -27.89
N PHE A 228 -12.37 -11.59 -27.71
CA PHE A 228 -11.19 -12.39 -28.02
C PHE A 228 -11.45 -13.42 -29.13
N LEU A 229 -12.56 -13.25 -29.87
CA LEU A 229 -12.90 -14.09 -31.02
C LEU A 229 -11.73 -14.10 -32.01
N ASN A 230 -11.41 -15.27 -32.56
CA ASN A 230 -10.31 -15.51 -33.51
C ASN A 230 -8.88 -15.34 -32.97
N LYS A 231 -8.69 -15.27 -31.64
CA LYS A 231 -7.35 -15.30 -31.02
C LYS A 231 -7.03 -16.69 -30.48
N SER A 232 -5.76 -17.11 -30.63
CA SER A 232 -5.28 -18.31 -29.93
C SER A 232 -5.30 -18.10 -28.41
N PRO A 233 -5.41 -19.16 -27.60
CA PRO A 233 -5.50 -19.03 -26.14
C PRO A 233 -4.35 -18.20 -25.54
N ILE A 234 -3.12 -18.43 -25.99
CA ILE A 234 -1.94 -17.68 -25.53
C ILE A 234 -2.04 -16.20 -25.95
N ARG A 235 -2.44 -15.91 -27.19
CA ARG A 235 -2.62 -14.52 -27.66
C ARG A 235 -3.75 -13.81 -26.92
N ALA A 236 -4.78 -14.52 -26.50
CA ALA A 236 -5.87 -13.97 -25.71
C ALA A 236 -5.37 -13.50 -24.32
N ILE A 237 -4.49 -14.28 -23.67
CA ILE A 237 -3.84 -13.91 -22.39
C ILE A 237 -3.10 -12.57 -22.55
N TYR A 238 -2.20 -12.46 -23.54
CA TYR A 238 -1.44 -11.22 -23.75
C TYR A 238 -2.35 -10.06 -24.14
N ALA A 239 -3.33 -10.28 -25.02
CA ALA A 239 -4.27 -9.23 -25.40
C ALA A 239 -5.09 -8.72 -24.20
N HIS A 240 -5.42 -9.59 -23.24
CA HIS A 240 -6.12 -9.21 -22.02
C HIS A 240 -5.23 -8.33 -21.12
N TYR A 241 -4.06 -8.82 -20.70
CA TYR A 241 -3.22 -8.10 -19.73
C TYR A 241 -2.41 -6.93 -20.30
N LEU A 242 -2.24 -6.85 -21.62
CA LEU A 242 -1.64 -5.68 -22.29
C LEU A 242 -2.68 -4.61 -22.66
N SER A 243 -3.97 -4.93 -22.62
CA SER A 243 -5.03 -3.92 -22.84
C SER A 243 -5.56 -3.35 -21.53
N LEU A 244 -5.54 -4.15 -20.47
CA LEU A 244 -6.11 -3.82 -19.16
C LEU A 244 -5.04 -3.96 -18.08
N LEU A 245 -4.82 -2.84 -17.38
CA LEU A 245 -4.15 -2.85 -16.10
C LEU A 245 -5.18 -3.10 -15.02
N GLU A 246 -5.01 -4.21 -14.32
CA GLU A 246 -5.74 -4.49 -13.10
C GLU A 246 -4.87 -4.05 -11.93
N LEU A 247 -5.34 -3.04 -11.21
CA LEU A 247 -4.78 -2.65 -9.93
C LEU A 247 -5.84 -3.04 -8.90
N ALA A 248 -5.54 -4.05 -8.12
CA ALA A 248 -6.33 -4.37 -6.97
C ALA A 248 -5.44 -4.23 -5.76
N GLY A 249 -5.86 -3.35 -4.89
CA GLY A 249 -5.33 -3.36 -3.55
C GLY A 249 -6.12 -4.38 -2.75
N ARG A 250 -5.46 -5.43 -2.26
CA ARG A 250 -5.85 -5.95 -0.94
C ARG A 250 -5.38 -4.92 0.03
N VAL A 251 -6.17 -3.86 0.18
CA VAL A 251 -5.78 -2.74 1.00
C VAL A 251 -6.06 -3.04 2.47
N ASN A 252 -5.57 -4.20 2.95
CA ASN A 252 -5.20 -4.40 4.35
C ASN A 252 -4.00 -3.47 4.72
N VAL A 253 -3.96 -2.29 4.13
CA VAL A 253 -3.06 -1.17 4.35
C VAL A 253 -4.00 -0.04 4.74
N SER A 254 -3.73 0.63 5.84
CA SER A 254 -4.64 1.66 6.32
C SER A 254 -6.05 1.18 6.71
N GLY A 255 -6.15 -0.04 7.28
CA GLY A 255 -7.38 -0.54 7.90
C GLY A 255 -8.58 -0.75 6.99
N ASN A 256 -8.41 -0.71 5.67
CA ASN A 256 -9.48 -1.05 4.76
C ASN A 256 -9.58 -2.58 4.61
N VAL A 257 -10.78 -3.13 4.79
CA VAL A 257 -11.04 -4.55 4.53
C VAL A 257 -11.92 -4.70 3.28
N SER A 258 -12.21 -3.61 2.57
CA SER A 258 -12.89 -3.67 1.28
C SER A 258 -11.93 -4.08 0.17
N TYR A 259 -12.37 -5.01 -0.67
CA TYR A 259 -11.70 -5.28 -1.93
C TYR A 259 -12.09 -4.23 -2.95
N THR A 260 -11.10 -3.52 -3.50
CA THR A 260 -11.31 -2.62 -4.64
C THR A 260 -10.42 -3.07 -5.77
N SER A 261 -11.03 -3.47 -6.88
CA SER A 261 -10.33 -3.69 -8.14
C SER A 261 -10.61 -2.50 -9.06
N ALA A 262 -9.56 -1.75 -9.37
CA ALA A 262 -9.58 -0.76 -10.42
C ALA A 262 -9.07 -1.43 -11.70
N ARG A 263 -9.92 -1.47 -12.73
CA ARG A 263 -9.53 -1.88 -14.07
C ARG A 263 -9.39 -0.64 -14.93
N VAL A 264 -8.17 -0.34 -15.35
CA VAL A 264 -7.87 0.83 -16.18
C VAL A 264 -7.26 0.33 -17.47
N ARG A 265 -7.67 0.91 -18.62
CA ARG A 265 -7.02 0.56 -19.89
C ARG A 265 -5.55 0.98 -19.84
N LEU A 266 -4.65 0.10 -20.27
CA LEU A 266 -3.21 0.32 -20.17
C LEU A 266 -2.79 1.65 -20.83
N ARG A 267 -3.42 2.02 -21.95
CA ARG A 267 -3.18 3.31 -22.64
C ARG A 267 -3.35 4.55 -21.75
N TYR A 268 -4.34 4.55 -20.84
CA TYR A 268 -4.57 5.69 -19.95
C TYR A 268 -3.55 5.70 -18.82
N ALA A 269 -3.18 4.53 -18.31
CA ALA A 269 -2.11 4.40 -17.33
C ALA A 269 -0.76 4.82 -17.93
N LEU A 270 -0.48 4.49 -19.20
CA LEU A 270 0.70 4.94 -19.94
C LEU A 270 0.71 6.46 -20.13
N ALA A 271 -0.43 7.08 -20.45
CA ALA A 271 -0.54 8.54 -20.52
C ALA A 271 -0.25 9.21 -19.16
N ALA A 272 -0.70 8.59 -18.06
CA ALA A 272 -0.41 9.08 -16.72
C ALA A 272 1.08 8.91 -16.34
N THR A 273 1.68 7.76 -16.60
CA THR A 273 3.11 7.52 -16.27
C THR A 273 4.05 8.35 -17.14
N THR A 274 3.70 8.60 -18.40
CA THR A 274 4.44 9.55 -19.25
C THR A 274 4.37 10.97 -18.70
N ALA A 275 3.18 11.48 -18.34
CA ALA A 275 3.05 12.79 -17.71
C ALA A 275 3.85 12.89 -16.39
N LEU A 276 3.76 11.87 -15.54
CA LEU A 276 4.55 11.81 -14.29
C LEU A 276 6.06 11.76 -14.56
N SER A 277 6.50 11.08 -15.61
CA SER A 277 7.92 11.02 -15.97
C SER A 277 8.47 12.38 -16.43
N LEU A 278 7.65 13.18 -17.12
CA LEU A 278 8.01 14.56 -17.50
C LEU A 278 8.06 15.50 -16.30
N ILE A 279 7.11 15.37 -15.36
CA ILE A 279 7.13 16.11 -14.10
C ILE A 279 8.41 15.76 -13.31
N TYR A 280 8.74 14.47 -13.25
CA TYR A 280 9.97 13.98 -12.64
C TYR A 280 11.22 14.57 -13.30
N LEU A 281 11.30 14.57 -14.64
CA LEU A 281 12.39 15.20 -15.39
C LEU A 281 12.56 16.68 -14.98
N PHE A 282 11.47 17.44 -14.97
CA PHE A 282 11.47 18.86 -14.60
C PHE A 282 12.01 19.08 -13.18
N PHE A 283 11.54 18.30 -12.20
CA PHE A 283 12.01 18.42 -10.82
C PHE A 283 13.46 17.97 -10.64
N SER A 284 13.91 16.91 -11.32
CA SER A 284 15.31 16.48 -11.29
C SER A 284 16.24 17.56 -11.84
N LEU A 285 15.88 18.19 -12.96
CA LEU A 285 16.65 19.30 -13.54
C LEU A 285 16.69 20.54 -12.65
N LYS A 286 15.58 20.84 -11.96
CA LYS A 286 15.49 21.98 -11.04
C LYS A 286 16.27 21.76 -9.75
N ALA A 287 16.15 20.58 -9.14
CA ALA A 287 16.79 20.27 -7.87
C ALA A 287 18.29 20.03 -8.00
N ARG A 288 18.77 19.57 -9.18
CA ARG A 288 20.18 19.23 -9.46
C ARG A 288 20.82 18.32 -8.41
N ASN A 289 20.04 17.44 -7.81
CA ASN A 289 20.49 16.49 -6.80
C ASN A 289 19.80 15.12 -6.98
N ASP A 290 20.34 14.12 -6.28
CA ASP A 290 19.83 12.75 -6.37
C ASP A 290 18.59 12.50 -5.51
N SER A 291 18.13 13.47 -4.70
CA SER A 291 16.97 13.25 -3.80
C SER A 291 15.70 12.90 -4.57
N VAL A 292 15.52 13.48 -5.76
CA VAL A 292 14.39 13.17 -6.65
C VAL A 292 14.51 11.74 -7.20
N LEU A 293 15.72 11.26 -7.51
CA LEU A 293 15.98 9.87 -7.90
C LEU A 293 15.62 8.90 -6.77
N PHE A 294 16.03 9.20 -5.53
CA PHE A 294 15.69 8.40 -4.35
C PHE A 294 14.18 8.35 -4.10
N ALA A 295 13.51 9.50 -4.17
CA ALA A 295 12.06 9.59 -3.97
C ALA A 295 11.29 8.76 -5.03
N LEU A 296 11.67 8.89 -6.30
CA LEU A 296 11.05 8.14 -7.39
C LEU A 296 11.28 6.63 -7.25
N THR A 297 12.51 6.20 -6.98
CA THR A 297 12.88 4.78 -6.84
C THR A 297 12.14 4.14 -5.66
N THR A 298 12.04 4.86 -4.54
CA THR A 298 11.31 4.39 -3.35
C THR A 298 9.80 4.31 -3.61
N GLY A 299 9.20 5.35 -4.19
CA GLY A 299 7.76 5.39 -4.47
C GLY A 299 7.31 4.35 -5.49
N SER A 300 8.08 4.16 -6.56
CA SER A 300 7.79 3.18 -7.61
C SER A 300 7.95 1.72 -7.17
N SER A 301 8.75 1.47 -6.13
CA SER A 301 8.92 0.13 -5.55
C SER A 301 7.61 -0.43 -4.95
N PHE A 302 6.59 0.41 -4.70
CA PHE A 302 5.26 -0.04 -4.31
C PHE A 302 4.39 -0.54 -5.48
N LEU A 303 4.71 -0.21 -6.74
CA LEU A 303 3.92 -0.62 -7.90
C LEU A 303 3.79 -2.16 -8.00
N PRO A 304 4.88 -2.96 -7.87
CA PRO A 304 4.78 -4.41 -7.89
C PRO A 304 3.87 -4.99 -6.80
N LEU A 305 3.73 -4.33 -5.65
CA LEU A 305 2.83 -4.77 -4.58
C LEU A 305 1.37 -4.75 -5.05
N PHE A 306 0.94 -3.66 -5.69
CA PHE A 306 -0.42 -3.52 -6.21
C PHE A 306 -0.69 -4.47 -7.38
N VAL A 307 0.28 -4.65 -8.28
CA VAL A 307 0.15 -5.58 -9.40
C VAL A 307 0.07 -7.02 -8.90
N ALA A 308 0.95 -7.41 -7.97
CA ALA A 308 1.01 -8.77 -7.46
C ALA A 308 -0.24 -9.18 -6.67
N GLN A 309 -0.79 -8.27 -5.84
CA GLN A 309 -2.00 -8.54 -5.08
C GLN A 309 -3.24 -8.71 -5.97
N SER A 310 -3.29 -8.01 -7.09
CA SER A 310 -4.37 -8.09 -8.08
C SER A 310 -4.32 -9.30 -8.99
N GLY A 311 -3.13 -9.89 -9.12
CA GLY A 311 -2.81 -10.84 -10.17
C GLY A 311 -3.73 -12.05 -10.16
N LEU A 312 -3.48 -13.00 -9.26
CA LEU A 312 -4.26 -14.24 -9.21
C LEU A 312 -5.59 -14.08 -8.46
N SER A 313 -5.73 -13.08 -7.59
CA SER A 313 -6.92 -12.93 -6.74
C SER A 313 -8.20 -12.62 -7.52
N ASN A 314 -8.09 -11.92 -8.65
CA ASN A 314 -9.21 -11.65 -9.57
C ASN A 314 -9.43 -12.75 -10.61
N GLU A 315 -8.49 -13.69 -10.72
CA GLU A 315 -8.55 -14.72 -11.74
C GLU A 315 -9.56 -15.79 -11.38
N ARG A 316 -10.41 -16.13 -12.35
CA ARG A 316 -11.23 -17.34 -12.29
C ARG A 316 -10.40 -18.49 -12.83
N ALA A 317 -9.44 -18.93 -12.03
CA ALA A 317 -8.45 -19.93 -12.43
C ALA A 317 -9.09 -21.23 -12.96
N TRP A 318 -10.21 -21.67 -12.38
CA TRP A 318 -10.99 -22.80 -12.88
C TRP A 318 -11.40 -22.66 -14.36
N LEU A 319 -11.81 -21.47 -14.83
CA LEU A 319 -12.15 -21.25 -16.25
C LEU A 319 -10.91 -21.31 -17.13
N ALA A 320 -9.80 -20.72 -16.68
CA ALA A 320 -8.55 -20.69 -17.43
C ALA A 320 -7.92 -22.07 -17.55
N PHE A 321 -7.98 -22.89 -16.50
CA PHE A 321 -7.36 -24.21 -16.42
C PHE A 321 -8.13 -25.28 -17.20
N VAL A 322 -9.41 -25.05 -17.49
CA VAL A 322 -10.17 -25.89 -18.44
C VAL A 322 -9.72 -25.63 -19.88
N ALA A 323 -9.35 -24.39 -20.20
CA ALA A 323 -8.98 -24.00 -21.56
C ALA A 323 -7.51 -24.30 -21.93
N LEU A 324 -6.60 -24.34 -20.95
CA LEU A 324 -5.16 -24.54 -21.15
C LEU A 324 -4.54 -25.33 -19.99
N LYS A 325 -3.43 -26.05 -20.26
CA LYS A 325 -2.62 -26.67 -19.19
C LYS A 325 -2.28 -25.59 -18.14
N PRO A 326 -2.56 -25.83 -16.84
CA PRO A 326 -2.40 -24.81 -15.79
C PRO A 326 -1.00 -24.18 -15.71
N SER A 327 0.06 -24.97 -15.89
CA SER A 327 1.44 -24.47 -15.87
C SER A 327 1.74 -23.58 -17.07
N THR A 328 1.23 -23.92 -18.26
CA THR A 328 1.36 -23.07 -19.46
C THR A 328 0.61 -21.75 -19.31
N TYR A 329 -0.61 -21.79 -18.74
CA TYR A 329 -1.38 -20.58 -18.45
C TYR A 329 -0.61 -19.66 -17.49
N LEU A 330 -0.17 -20.18 -16.34
CA LEU A 330 0.56 -19.41 -15.33
C LEU A 330 1.85 -18.81 -15.88
N ARG A 331 2.60 -19.55 -16.72
CA ARG A 331 3.82 -19.04 -17.37
C ARG A 331 3.51 -17.78 -18.19
N HIS A 332 2.52 -17.84 -19.08
CA HIS A 332 2.16 -16.71 -19.93
C HIS A 332 1.49 -15.57 -19.16
N PHE A 333 0.74 -15.90 -18.11
CA PHE A 333 0.17 -14.92 -17.18
C PHE A 333 1.27 -14.09 -16.50
N LEU A 334 2.29 -14.75 -15.91
CA LEU A 334 3.41 -14.09 -15.23
C LEU A 334 4.22 -13.22 -16.21
N LEU A 335 4.48 -13.72 -17.42
CA LEU A 335 5.14 -12.96 -18.46
C LEU A 335 4.32 -11.73 -18.88
N ALA A 336 3.02 -11.89 -19.11
CA ALA A 336 2.15 -10.80 -19.53
C ALA A 336 2.06 -9.69 -18.47
N LYS A 337 1.99 -10.04 -17.18
CA LYS A 337 2.03 -9.07 -16.06
C LYS A 337 3.39 -8.37 -15.94
N SER A 338 4.49 -9.08 -16.19
CA SER A 338 5.84 -8.49 -16.18
C SER A 338 6.01 -7.49 -17.34
N VAL A 339 5.56 -7.86 -18.54
CA VAL A 339 5.62 -6.99 -19.73
C VAL A 339 4.71 -5.78 -19.59
N SER A 340 3.49 -5.94 -19.06
CA SER A 340 2.61 -4.79 -18.82
C SER A 340 3.18 -3.83 -17.79
N THR A 341 3.83 -4.35 -16.74
CA THR A 341 4.54 -3.53 -15.74
C THR A 341 5.75 -2.82 -16.34
N PHE A 342 6.52 -3.48 -17.21
CA PHE A 342 7.61 -2.86 -17.96
C PHE A 342 7.09 -1.71 -18.82
N ALA A 343 6.00 -1.91 -19.57
CA ALA A 343 5.41 -0.87 -20.40
C ALA A 343 5.02 0.37 -19.58
N LEU A 344 4.44 0.18 -18.38
CA LEU A 344 4.07 1.29 -17.49
C LEU A 344 5.28 2.11 -17.02
N VAL A 345 6.38 1.42 -16.73
CA VAL A 345 7.60 1.98 -16.16
C VAL A 345 8.55 2.53 -17.22
N PHE A 346 8.41 2.08 -18.46
CA PHE A 346 9.27 2.45 -19.58
C PHE A 346 9.50 3.97 -19.76
N PRO A 347 8.49 4.86 -19.60
CA PRO A 347 8.73 6.31 -19.65
C PRO A 347 9.80 6.79 -18.65
N PHE A 348 9.86 6.21 -17.45
CA PHE A 348 10.88 6.53 -16.46
C PHE A 348 12.26 6.01 -16.86
N VAL A 349 12.35 4.87 -17.54
CA VAL A 349 13.62 4.36 -18.10
C VAL A 349 14.18 5.39 -19.10
N VAL A 350 13.35 5.83 -20.04
CA VAL A 350 13.75 6.82 -21.06
C VAL A 350 14.22 8.12 -20.41
N VAL A 351 13.46 8.66 -19.46
CA VAL A 351 13.81 9.90 -18.76
C VAL A 351 15.12 9.77 -17.98
N ASN A 352 15.36 8.64 -17.31
CA ASN A 352 16.61 8.42 -16.58
C ASN A 352 17.83 8.29 -17.50
N VAL A 353 17.66 7.66 -18.67
CA VAL A 353 18.71 7.64 -19.70
C VAL A 353 19.00 9.06 -20.22
N LEU A 354 17.97 9.88 -20.44
CA LEU A 354 18.16 11.29 -20.82
C LEU A 354 18.88 12.08 -19.72
N LEU A 355 18.46 11.93 -18.46
CA LEU A 355 19.12 12.58 -17.32
C LEU A 355 20.61 12.19 -17.21
N TYR A 356 20.96 10.94 -17.52
CA TYR A 356 22.37 10.52 -17.56
C TYR A 356 23.17 11.31 -18.59
N PHE A 357 22.67 11.46 -19.81
CA PHE A 357 23.32 12.29 -20.84
C PHE A 357 23.34 13.78 -20.50
N LEU A 358 22.41 14.25 -19.65
CA LEU A 358 22.40 15.61 -19.11
C LEU A 358 23.32 15.80 -17.88
N GLY A 359 24.11 14.78 -17.51
CA GLY A 359 25.14 14.86 -16.47
C GLY A 359 24.79 14.20 -15.13
N PHE A 360 23.59 13.64 -14.96
CA PHE A 360 23.21 12.93 -13.74
C PHE A 360 23.73 11.49 -13.77
N LYS A 361 24.97 11.29 -13.29
CA LYS A 361 25.67 9.99 -13.35
C LYS A 361 24.87 8.83 -12.75
N ASN A 362 24.16 9.07 -11.64
CA ASN A 362 23.39 8.06 -10.92
C ASN A 362 22.06 7.69 -11.61
N ALA A 363 21.59 8.49 -12.58
CA ALA A 363 20.35 8.22 -13.29
C ALA A 363 20.42 6.92 -14.12
N LEU A 364 21.62 6.54 -14.62
CA LEU A 364 21.79 5.27 -15.31
C LEU A 364 21.50 4.07 -14.40
N ASN A 365 21.90 4.14 -13.13
CA ASN A 365 21.65 3.08 -12.15
C ASN A 365 20.14 2.89 -11.95
N THR A 366 19.42 4.01 -11.80
CA THR A 366 17.96 4.04 -11.67
C THR A 366 17.26 3.55 -12.95
N ALA A 367 17.79 3.87 -14.14
CA ALA A 367 17.26 3.34 -15.41
C ALA A 367 17.31 1.81 -15.47
N LEU A 368 18.43 1.21 -15.07
CA LEU A 368 18.59 -0.25 -15.03
C LEU A 368 17.63 -0.90 -14.03
N PHE A 369 17.51 -0.32 -12.84
CA PHE A 369 16.56 -0.78 -11.84
C PHE A 369 15.11 -0.75 -12.34
N PHE A 370 14.72 0.33 -13.04
CA PHE A 370 13.39 0.45 -13.65
C PHE A 370 13.17 -0.52 -14.80
N ALA A 371 14.19 -0.79 -15.61
CA ALA A 371 14.08 -1.69 -16.76
C ALA A 371 14.00 -3.17 -16.35
N PHE A 372 14.75 -3.57 -15.32
CA PHE A 372 14.97 -4.98 -15.02
C PHE A 372 14.50 -5.42 -13.63
N CYS A 373 14.54 -4.56 -12.61
CA CYS A 373 14.12 -4.97 -11.26
C CYS A 373 12.60 -4.86 -11.08
N ILE A 374 12.02 -3.68 -11.33
CA ILE A 374 10.59 -3.42 -11.05
C ILE A 374 9.63 -4.32 -11.83
N PRO A 375 9.81 -4.55 -13.15
CA PRO A 375 8.85 -5.37 -13.90
C PRO A 375 8.92 -6.85 -13.51
N TRP A 376 10.11 -7.34 -13.18
CA TRP A 376 10.36 -8.74 -12.98
C TRP A 376 10.12 -9.18 -11.52
N ILE A 377 10.27 -8.29 -10.53
CA ILE A 377 9.92 -8.63 -9.13
C ILE A 377 8.43 -8.96 -8.96
N VAL A 378 7.57 -8.53 -9.90
CA VAL A 378 6.15 -8.93 -9.93
C VAL A 378 5.99 -10.47 -9.90
N VAL A 379 6.90 -11.22 -10.54
CA VAL A 379 6.86 -12.68 -10.61
C VAL A 379 7.03 -13.34 -9.23
N PRO A 380 8.14 -13.15 -8.50
CA PRO A 380 8.26 -13.70 -7.15
C PRO A 380 7.22 -13.13 -6.18
N SER A 381 6.78 -11.88 -6.35
CA SER A 381 5.69 -11.31 -5.54
C SER A 381 4.36 -12.06 -5.74
N ILE A 382 3.97 -12.33 -6.99
CA ILE A 382 2.77 -13.14 -7.30
C ILE A 382 2.92 -14.56 -6.76
N TYR A 383 4.09 -15.18 -6.98
CA TYR A 383 4.36 -16.54 -6.53
C TYR A 383 4.23 -16.69 -5.00
N LEU A 384 4.89 -15.82 -4.23
CA LEU A 384 4.80 -15.86 -2.77
C LEU A 384 3.40 -15.54 -2.28
N SER A 385 2.71 -14.58 -2.91
CA SER A 385 1.33 -14.24 -2.57
C SER A 385 0.41 -15.44 -2.75
N ALA A 386 0.48 -16.11 -3.89
CA ALA A 386 -0.34 -17.29 -4.18
C ALA A 386 0.06 -18.53 -3.36
N ARG A 387 1.34 -18.68 -3.00
CA ARG A 387 1.78 -19.82 -2.19
C ARG A 387 1.41 -19.71 -0.71
N PHE A 388 1.53 -18.51 -0.12
CA PHE A 388 1.35 -18.31 1.32
C PHE A 388 -0.01 -17.75 1.70
N ASN A 389 -0.71 -17.11 0.76
CA ASN A 389 -1.99 -16.47 1.01
C ASN A 389 -2.90 -16.49 -0.25
N PRO A 390 -3.18 -17.69 -0.81
CA PRO A 390 -4.08 -17.82 -1.95
C PRO A 390 -5.49 -17.40 -1.53
N VAL A 391 -5.98 -16.28 -2.05
CA VAL A 391 -7.36 -15.85 -1.83
C VAL A 391 -7.94 -15.38 -3.14
N GLN A 392 -9.06 -16.01 -3.51
CA GLN A 392 -9.86 -15.63 -4.65
C GLN A 392 -10.97 -14.69 -4.21
N VAL A 393 -11.13 -13.58 -4.91
CA VAL A 393 -12.22 -12.66 -4.64
C VAL A 393 -13.48 -13.14 -5.32
N LYS A 394 -14.47 -13.52 -4.50
CA LYS A 394 -15.80 -13.93 -4.96
C LYS A 394 -16.77 -12.75 -5.05
N ASP A 395 -16.66 -11.80 -4.11
CA ASP A 395 -17.51 -10.60 -4.03
C ASP A 395 -16.68 -9.30 -4.07
N THR A 396 -17.05 -8.39 -4.97
CA THR A 396 -16.38 -7.08 -5.14
C THR A 396 -16.92 -6.05 -4.16
N SER A 397 -16.58 -6.17 -2.88
CA SER A 397 -16.84 -5.09 -1.90
C SER A 397 -16.32 -5.40 -0.50
N VAL A 398 -16.27 -6.66 -0.09
CA VAL A 398 -15.90 -7.04 1.27
C VAL A 398 -14.89 -8.19 1.23
N ASN A 399 -13.75 -8.00 1.90
CA ASN A 399 -12.74 -9.04 2.00
C ASN A 399 -13.14 -10.01 3.14
N PRO A 400 -13.18 -11.33 2.88
CA PRO A 400 -13.42 -12.31 3.93
C PRO A 400 -12.19 -12.59 4.81
N SER A 401 -11.00 -12.08 4.45
CA SER A 401 -9.75 -12.49 5.12
C SER A 401 -9.31 -11.56 6.25
N GLN A 402 -8.93 -12.17 7.37
CA GLN A 402 -8.26 -11.52 8.50
C GLN A 402 -6.91 -10.87 8.11
N PHE A 403 -6.44 -9.91 8.90
CA PHE A 403 -5.05 -9.44 8.88
C PHE A 403 -4.14 -10.53 9.42
N ASN A 404 -3.27 -11.06 8.58
CA ASN A 404 -2.43 -12.19 8.93
C ASN A 404 -0.95 -11.87 8.68
N LEU A 405 -0.06 -12.34 9.55
CA LEU A 405 1.39 -12.29 9.35
C LEU A 405 1.83 -12.87 7.99
N LYS A 406 1.10 -13.87 7.46
CA LYS A 406 1.33 -14.40 6.11
C LYS A 406 1.20 -13.33 5.00
N GLN A 407 0.40 -12.29 5.20
CA GLN A 407 0.31 -11.15 4.28
C GLN A 407 1.60 -10.32 4.29
N LEU A 408 2.24 -10.16 5.45
CA LEU A 408 3.53 -9.47 5.56
C LEU A 408 4.63 -10.27 4.84
N VAL A 409 4.60 -11.60 4.91
CA VAL A 409 5.51 -12.47 4.14
C VAL A 409 5.38 -12.25 2.63
N SER A 410 4.15 -12.08 2.12
CA SER A 410 3.93 -11.78 0.70
C SER A 410 4.44 -10.40 0.27
N ALA A 411 4.69 -9.49 1.22
CA ALA A 411 5.28 -8.17 0.97
C ALA A 411 6.82 -8.16 1.07
N ILE A 412 7.47 -9.24 1.52
CA ILE A 412 8.94 -9.31 1.65
C ILE A 412 9.68 -8.94 0.37
N PRO A 413 9.32 -9.43 -0.84
CA PRO A 413 10.02 -9.05 -2.06
C PRO A 413 9.97 -7.54 -2.33
N VAL A 414 8.87 -6.90 -1.95
CA VAL A 414 8.67 -5.46 -2.12
C VAL A 414 9.56 -4.69 -1.16
N TYR A 415 9.61 -5.08 0.11
CA TYR A 415 10.53 -4.45 1.09
C TYR A 415 11.99 -4.65 0.71
N ALA A 416 12.35 -5.84 0.22
CA ALA A 416 13.69 -6.10 -0.30
C ALA A 416 14.00 -5.18 -1.49
N VAL A 417 13.07 -5.01 -2.43
CA VAL A 417 13.24 -4.10 -3.57
C VAL A 417 13.29 -2.64 -3.16
N ILE A 418 12.60 -2.20 -2.11
CA ILE A 418 12.73 -0.84 -1.57
C ILE A 418 14.17 -0.61 -1.07
N LEU A 419 14.68 -1.52 -0.21
CA LEU A 419 16.04 -1.41 0.35
C LEU A 419 17.12 -1.48 -0.73
N LEU A 420 16.97 -2.42 -1.66
CA LEU A 420 17.88 -2.62 -2.78
C LEU A 420 17.77 -1.48 -3.79
N GLY A 421 16.58 -0.91 -3.97
CA GLY A 421 16.32 0.24 -4.83
C GLY A 421 17.04 1.49 -4.34
N VAL A 422 16.94 1.81 -3.04
CA VAL A 422 17.72 2.91 -2.44
C VAL A 422 19.22 2.69 -2.64
N SER A 423 19.70 1.46 -2.38
CA SER A 423 21.11 1.11 -2.56
C SER A 423 21.55 1.17 -4.04
N SER A 424 20.65 0.87 -4.97
CA SER A 424 20.91 0.89 -6.41
C SER A 424 21.14 2.30 -6.96
N VAL A 425 20.53 3.34 -6.38
CA VAL A 425 20.79 4.73 -6.79
C VAL A 425 22.26 5.09 -6.57
N ILE A 426 22.85 4.61 -5.48
CA ILE A 426 24.22 4.94 -5.06
C ILE A 426 25.28 4.21 -5.88
N SER A 427 25.01 2.97 -6.31
CA SER A 427 26.03 2.11 -6.94
C SER A 427 25.49 1.34 -8.13
N LEU A 428 26.16 1.51 -9.28
CA LEU A 428 25.88 0.77 -10.52
C LEU A 428 26.02 -0.75 -10.32
N TYR A 429 27.04 -1.19 -9.57
CA TYR A 429 27.27 -2.62 -9.32
C TYR A 429 26.12 -3.24 -8.53
N ILE A 430 25.56 -2.50 -7.56
CA ILE A 430 24.39 -2.94 -6.80
C ILE A 430 23.17 -2.98 -7.72
N ALA A 431 22.95 -1.93 -8.53
CA ALA A 431 21.84 -1.89 -9.49
C ALA A 431 21.86 -3.08 -10.46
N LEU A 432 23.03 -3.41 -11.02
CA LEU A 432 23.22 -4.56 -11.89
C LEU A 432 23.03 -5.88 -11.14
N GLY A 433 23.68 -6.06 -10.00
CA GLY A 433 23.60 -7.29 -9.20
C GLY A 433 22.17 -7.62 -8.80
N VAL A 434 21.42 -6.62 -8.34
CA VAL A 434 19.99 -6.76 -7.97
C VAL A 434 19.14 -7.09 -9.18
N SER A 435 19.34 -6.37 -10.29
CA SER A 435 18.58 -6.61 -11.53
C SER A 435 18.81 -8.02 -12.07
N VAL A 436 20.06 -8.49 -12.09
CA VAL A 436 20.41 -9.86 -12.51
C VAL A 436 19.81 -10.89 -11.55
N ALA A 437 19.93 -10.69 -10.24
CA ALA A 437 19.37 -11.61 -9.25
C ALA A 437 17.85 -11.76 -9.41
N VAL A 438 17.12 -10.65 -9.56
CA VAL A 438 15.66 -10.66 -9.77
C VAL A 438 15.30 -11.32 -11.09
N LEU A 439 16.04 -11.07 -12.17
CA LEU A 439 15.83 -11.73 -13.46
C LEU A 439 16.04 -13.25 -13.37
N VAL A 440 17.11 -13.70 -12.73
CA VAL A 440 17.42 -15.13 -12.56
C VAL A 440 16.33 -15.83 -11.73
N ILE A 441 15.92 -15.24 -10.61
CA ILE A 441 14.84 -15.78 -9.78
C ILE A 441 13.52 -15.84 -10.57
N SER A 442 13.21 -14.78 -11.31
CA SER A 442 11.97 -14.71 -12.10
C SER A 442 11.97 -15.72 -13.24
N ALA A 443 13.10 -15.85 -13.95
CA ALA A 443 13.26 -16.85 -15.00
C ALA A 443 13.11 -18.27 -14.44
N PHE A 444 13.74 -18.57 -13.30
CA PHE A 444 13.58 -19.86 -12.63
C PHE A 444 12.11 -20.17 -12.32
N LEU A 445 11.36 -19.22 -11.74
CA LEU A 445 9.94 -19.41 -11.40
C LEU A 445 9.03 -19.53 -12.63
N ILE A 446 9.35 -18.86 -13.74
CA ILE A 446 8.56 -18.89 -14.99
C ILE A 446 8.78 -20.19 -15.75
N PHE A 447 10.03 -20.67 -15.82
CA PHE A 447 10.39 -21.79 -16.68
C PHE A 447 10.40 -23.14 -15.97
N ASN A 448 10.49 -23.19 -14.63
CA ASN A 448 10.46 -24.44 -13.88
C ASN A 448 9.03 -24.98 -13.72
N GLU A 449 8.65 -25.97 -14.53
CA GLU A 449 7.30 -26.55 -14.53
C GLU A 449 6.89 -27.11 -13.17
N ARG A 450 7.81 -27.74 -12.44
CA ARG A 450 7.52 -28.30 -11.11
C ARG A 450 7.06 -27.22 -10.13
N THR A 451 7.63 -26.02 -10.22
CA THR A 451 7.25 -24.91 -9.34
C THR A 451 5.87 -24.35 -9.65
N LEU A 452 5.50 -24.31 -10.94
CA LEU A 452 4.19 -23.88 -11.39
C LEU A 452 3.12 -24.92 -11.06
N GLU A 453 3.41 -26.21 -11.25
CA GLU A 453 2.49 -27.30 -10.89
C GLU A 453 2.25 -27.36 -9.38
N ALA A 454 3.29 -27.17 -8.56
CA ALA A 454 3.14 -27.04 -7.11
C ALA A 454 2.28 -25.82 -6.72
N LEU A 455 2.36 -24.72 -7.47
CA LEU A 455 1.50 -23.55 -7.25
C LEU A 455 0.05 -23.85 -7.62
N VAL A 456 -0.19 -24.55 -8.72
CA VAL A 456 -1.54 -24.98 -9.15
C VAL A 456 -2.18 -25.85 -8.08
N TYR A 457 -1.44 -26.82 -7.54
CA TYR A 457 -1.91 -27.69 -6.47
C TYR A 457 -2.32 -26.89 -5.22
N ARG A 458 -1.53 -25.86 -4.84
CA ARG A 458 -1.89 -24.95 -3.75
C ARG A 458 -3.13 -24.10 -4.05
N LEU A 459 -3.30 -23.65 -5.29
CA LEU A 459 -4.48 -22.90 -5.70
C LEU A 459 -5.74 -23.79 -5.65
N SER A 460 -5.65 -25.05 -6.07
CA SER A 460 -6.75 -26.00 -5.94
C SER A 460 -7.09 -26.32 -4.48
N GLU A 461 -6.09 -26.52 -3.60
CA GLU A 461 -6.34 -26.70 -2.16
C GLU A 461 -7.05 -25.48 -1.54
N ALA A 462 -6.81 -24.29 -2.08
CA ALA A 462 -7.44 -23.05 -1.65
C ALA A 462 -8.82 -22.77 -2.30
N GLY A 463 -9.33 -23.69 -3.12
CA GLY A 463 -10.65 -23.60 -3.74
C GLY A 463 -10.75 -22.63 -4.93
N PHE A 464 -9.65 -22.41 -5.65
CA PHE A 464 -9.65 -21.66 -6.92
C PHE A 464 -10.16 -22.48 -8.12
N VAL A 465 -10.16 -23.81 -7.98
CA VAL A 465 -10.48 -24.82 -8.99
C VAL A 465 -11.54 -25.76 -8.45
#